data_AF-D5V1C2-F1
#
_entry.id   AF-D5V1C2-F1
#
_cell.length_a   1.000
_cell.length_b   1.000
_cell.length_c   1.000
_cell.angle_alpha   90.00
_cell.angle_beta   90.00
_cell.angle_gamma   90.00
#
_symmetry.space_group_name_H-M   'P 1'
#
loop_
_entity.id
_entity.type
_entity.pdbx_description
1 polymer ?
#
loop_
_entity_poly.entity_id
_entity_poly.type
_entity_poly.pdbx_seq_one_letter_code
_entity_poly.pdbx_strand_id
1 'polypeptide(L)'
;MYGITNEDMEYIESKIEKQKQFLKNFSIDFADKSVSMLDNTYSANLNPKKYFAEINNRVNSLFDYAKDNGLRPVFVISEFEKYVFDDIQNAFLRLPVVPSRLSDYKLDRYYRLLDNLDIKDLDLVHF
;
A
#
# COMPACT_ATOMS: atom_id res chain seq x y z
N MET A 1 9.62 11.66 -12.61
CA MET A 1 8.85 11.79 -11.35
C MET A 1 9.26 13.12 -10.75
N TYR A 2 8.41 14.15 -10.83
CA TYR A 2 8.85 15.52 -10.51
C TYR A 2 9.03 15.69 -8.99
N GLY A 3 10.20 16.20 -8.57
CA GLY A 3 10.46 16.56 -7.17
C GLY A 3 10.98 15.43 -6.27
N ILE A 4 11.50 14.34 -6.83
CA ILE A 4 12.28 13.34 -6.09
C ILE A 4 13.73 13.48 -6.56
N THR A 5 14.64 13.75 -5.65
CA THR A 5 16.08 13.79 -5.96
C THR A 5 16.64 12.37 -6.03
N ASN A 6 17.83 12.21 -6.62
CA ASN A 6 18.50 10.92 -6.62
C ASN A 6 18.83 10.45 -5.19
N GLU A 7 19.16 11.38 -4.29
CA GLU A 7 19.39 11.08 -2.86
C GLU A 7 18.12 10.55 -2.18
N ASP A 8 16.95 11.13 -2.50
CA ASP A 8 15.67 10.64 -2.00
C ASP A 8 15.37 9.22 -2.51
N MET A 9 15.65 8.94 -3.79
CA MET A 9 15.49 7.60 -4.36
C MET A 9 16.37 6.58 -3.64
N GLU A 10 17.66 6.88 -3.48
CA GLU A 10 18.61 5.99 -2.80
C GLU A 10 18.22 5.74 -1.34
N TYR A 11 17.78 6.79 -0.65
CA TYR A 11 17.28 6.68 0.72
C TYR A 11 16.03 5.78 0.80
N ILE A 12 15.07 5.97 -0.11
CA ILE A 12 13.83 5.18 -0.16
C ILE A 12 14.14 3.72 -0.48
N GLU A 13 14.98 3.46 -1.47
CA GLU A 13 15.40 2.10 -1.85
C GLU A 13 16.11 1.41 -0.69
N SER A 14 17.05 2.10 -0.02
CA SER A 14 17.73 1.59 1.18
C SER A 14 16.74 1.19 2.27
N LYS A 15 15.71 2.00 2.49
CA LYS A 15 14.69 1.76 3.51
C LYS A 15 13.78 0.60 3.15
N ILE A 16 13.32 0.52 1.90
CA ILE A 16 12.52 -0.61 1.39
C ILE A 16 13.32 -1.91 1.54
N GLU A 17 14.61 -1.89 1.20
CA GLU A 17 15.47 -3.07 1.28
C GLU A 17 15.66 -3.54 2.72
N LYS A 18 15.89 -2.62 3.67
CA LYS A 18 15.92 -2.95 5.11
C LYS A 18 14.61 -3.57 5.60
N GLN A 19 13.47 -3.06 5.14
CA GLN A 19 12.15 -3.63 5.49
C GLN A 19 11.97 -5.03 4.90
N LYS A 20 12.37 -5.26 3.65
CA LYS A 20 12.35 -6.59 3.03
C LYS A 20 13.22 -7.57 3.81
N GLN A 21 14.43 -7.18 4.18
CA GLN A 21 15.35 -8.03 4.94
C GLN A 21 14.77 -8.36 6.33
N PHE A 22 14.19 -7.39 7.02
CA PHE A 22 13.52 -7.62 8.30
C PHE A 22 12.37 -8.64 8.16
N LEU A 23 11.47 -8.43 7.20
CA LEU A 23 10.31 -9.32 6.98
C LEU A 23 10.72 -10.70 6.47
N LYS A 24 11.82 -10.81 5.74
CA LYS A 24 12.37 -12.08 5.27
C LYS A 24 12.93 -12.90 6.44
N ASN A 25 13.61 -12.23 7.36
CA ASN A 25 14.25 -12.87 8.53
C ASN A 25 13.26 -13.13 9.67
N PHE A 26 12.09 -12.50 9.64
CA PHE A 26 11.01 -12.76 10.58
C PHE A 26 10.07 -13.83 10.01
N SER A 27 10.17 -15.03 10.56
CA SER A 27 9.31 -16.16 10.21
C SER A 27 8.40 -16.49 11.38
N ILE A 28 7.16 -16.87 11.06
CA ILE A 28 6.25 -17.46 12.04
C ILE A 28 6.15 -18.94 11.72
N ASP A 29 6.37 -19.77 12.74
CA ASP A 29 6.21 -21.21 12.64
C ASP A 29 4.77 -21.61 12.97
N PHE A 30 4.12 -22.24 11.99
CA PHE A 30 2.78 -22.82 12.13
C PHE A 30 2.89 -24.33 11.98
N ALA A 31 2.78 -25.08 13.07
CA ALA A 31 2.79 -26.55 13.10
C ALA A 31 3.88 -27.18 12.21
N ASP A 32 3.57 -27.47 10.94
CA ASP A 32 4.45 -28.13 9.97
C ASP A 32 5.11 -27.17 8.96
N LYS A 33 4.87 -25.85 9.06
CA LYS A 33 5.31 -24.84 8.09
C LYS A 33 5.84 -23.58 8.77
N SER A 34 7.07 -23.23 8.45
CA SER A 34 7.59 -21.87 8.71
C SER A 34 7.23 -20.97 7.54
N VAL A 35 6.58 -19.84 7.80
CA VAL A 35 6.22 -18.88 6.75
C VAL A 35 6.86 -17.54 7.03
N SER A 36 7.61 -17.04 6.05
CA SER A 36 8.19 -15.71 6.11
C SER A 36 7.09 -14.66 6.12
N MET A 37 7.26 -13.61 6.91
CA MET A 37 6.33 -12.48 6.86
C MET A 37 6.36 -11.75 5.52
N LEU A 38 7.48 -11.78 4.79
CA LEU A 38 7.56 -11.18 3.46
C LEU A 38 6.57 -11.83 2.47
N ASP A 39 6.45 -13.16 2.53
CA ASP A 39 5.52 -13.91 1.69
C ASP A 39 4.06 -13.61 2.04
N ASN A 40 3.79 -13.18 3.27
CA ASN A 40 2.45 -12.81 3.75
C ASN A 40 2.15 -11.33 3.70
N THR A 41 3.11 -10.50 3.30
CA THR A 41 2.91 -9.05 3.19
C THR A 41 2.21 -8.70 1.87
N TYR A 42 1.16 -7.87 1.95
CA TYR A 42 0.43 -7.34 0.81
C TYR A 42 0.82 -5.87 0.59
N SER A 43 1.88 -5.65 -0.18
CA SER A 43 2.40 -4.31 -0.47
C SER A 43 2.98 -4.27 -1.88
N ALA A 44 2.64 -3.24 -2.65
CA ALA A 44 3.20 -3.01 -3.99
C ALA A 44 4.73 -2.87 -3.97
N ASN A 45 5.30 -2.33 -2.88
CA ASN A 45 6.74 -2.07 -2.76
C ASN A 45 7.52 -3.28 -2.24
N LEU A 46 6.89 -4.11 -1.38
CA LEU A 46 7.56 -5.23 -0.71
C LEU A 46 7.28 -6.57 -1.40
N ASN A 47 6.06 -6.78 -1.89
CA ASN A 47 5.64 -8.00 -2.58
C ASN A 47 4.69 -7.67 -3.76
N PRO A 48 5.23 -7.07 -4.84
CA PRO A 48 4.43 -6.58 -5.97
C PRO A 48 3.63 -7.70 -6.64
N LYS A 49 4.23 -8.88 -6.81
CA LYS A 49 3.58 -10.02 -7.48
C LYS A 49 2.29 -10.43 -6.77
N LYS A 50 2.34 -10.56 -5.44
CA LYS A 50 1.17 -10.94 -4.63
C LYS A 50 0.14 -9.81 -4.56
N TYR A 51 0.60 -8.56 -4.45
CA TYR A 51 -0.27 -7.38 -4.45
C TYR A 51 -1.09 -7.28 -5.75
N PHE A 52 -0.44 -7.32 -6.92
CA PHE A 52 -1.14 -7.21 -8.20
C PHE A 52 -2.07 -8.41 -8.45
N ALA A 53 -1.67 -9.62 -8.03
CA ALA A 53 -2.54 -10.79 -8.12
C ALA A 53 -3.82 -10.62 -7.26
N GLU A 54 -3.72 -10.09 -6.04
CA GLU A 54 -4.90 -9.82 -5.20
C GLU A 54 -5.81 -8.77 -5.83
N ILE A 55 -5.25 -7.65 -6.28
CA ILE A 55 -6.02 -6.56 -6.89
C ILE A 55 -6.76 -7.06 -8.13
N ASN A 56 -6.09 -7.81 -9.01
CA ASN A 56 -6.72 -8.37 -10.20
C ASN A 56 -7.87 -9.31 -9.84
N ASN A 57 -7.66 -10.21 -8.87
CA ASN A 57 -8.72 -11.11 -8.41
C ASN A 57 -9.92 -10.32 -7.86
N ARG A 58 -9.68 -9.29 -7.03
CA ARG A 58 -10.75 -8.46 -6.46
C ARG A 58 -11.52 -7.69 -7.54
N VAL A 59 -10.81 -7.11 -8.50
CA VAL A 59 -11.42 -6.38 -9.63
C VAL A 59 -12.27 -7.33 -10.47
N ASN A 60 -11.76 -8.52 -10.80
CA ASN A 60 -12.49 -9.50 -11.59
C ASN A 60 -13.78 -9.94 -10.88
N SER A 61 -13.72 -10.30 -9.59
CA SER A 61 -14.90 -10.69 -8.82
C SER A 61 -15.98 -9.60 -8.79
N LEU A 62 -15.58 -8.33 -8.58
CA LEU A 62 -16.52 -7.22 -8.55
C LEU A 62 -17.06 -6.88 -9.95
N PHE A 63 -16.24 -7.07 -10.99
CA PHE A 63 -16.65 -6.87 -12.37
C PHE A 63 -17.71 -7.87 -12.79
N ASP A 64 -17.49 -9.15 -12.51
CA ASP A 64 -18.43 -10.23 -12.81
C ASP A 64 -19.76 -10.00 -12.05
N TYR A 65 -19.69 -9.67 -10.76
CA TYR A 65 -20.87 -9.32 -9.97
C TYR A 65 -21.66 -8.13 -10.56
N ALA A 66 -20.97 -7.05 -10.96
CA ALA A 66 -21.63 -5.89 -11.54
C ALA A 66 -22.29 -6.24 -12.89
N LYS A 67 -21.60 -7.01 -13.72
CA LYS A 67 -22.09 -7.46 -15.02
C LYS A 67 -23.34 -8.34 -14.88
N ASP A 68 -23.33 -9.27 -13.94
CA ASP A 68 -24.47 -10.17 -13.67
C ASP A 68 -25.72 -9.41 -13.22
N ASN A 69 -25.54 -8.22 -12.63
CA ASN A 69 -26.62 -7.33 -12.22
C ASN A 69 -26.95 -6.24 -13.25
N GLY A 70 -26.39 -6.28 -14.46
CA GLY A 70 -26.61 -5.27 -15.50
C GLY A 70 -26.04 -3.88 -15.17
N LEU A 71 -25.13 -3.80 -14.19
CA LEU A 71 -24.49 -2.56 -13.75
C LEU A 71 -23.22 -2.29 -14.57
N ARG A 72 -22.79 -1.02 -14.57
CA ARG A 72 -21.48 -0.62 -15.12
C ARG A 72 -20.51 -0.31 -13.97
N PRO A 73 -19.52 -1.16 -13.72
CA PRO A 73 -18.61 -0.93 -12.60
C PRO A 73 -17.62 0.19 -12.90
N VAL A 74 -17.41 1.08 -11.93
CA VAL A 74 -16.31 2.07 -11.90
C VAL A 74 -15.45 1.72 -10.69
N PHE A 75 -14.18 1.38 -10.94
CA PHE A 75 -13.26 0.99 -9.88
C PHE A 75 -12.35 2.16 -9.49
N VAL A 76 -12.39 2.54 -8.21
CA VAL A 76 -11.43 3.45 -7.60
C VAL A 76 -10.58 2.63 -6.65
N ILE A 77 -9.28 2.53 -6.93
CA ILE A 77 -8.32 1.83 -6.08
C ILE A 77 -7.73 2.87 -5.13
N SER A 78 -8.17 2.86 -3.88
CA SER A 78 -7.58 3.63 -2.78
C SER A 78 -6.92 2.67 -1.80
N GLU A 79 -5.67 2.93 -1.43
CA GLU A 79 -4.77 2.01 -0.74
C GLU A 79 -5.08 1.78 0.75
N PHE A 80 -6.33 1.60 1.22
CA PHE A 80 -6.51 1.75 2.68
C PHE A 80 -7.32 0.72 3.47
N GLU A 81 -8.10 -0.20 2.88
CA GLU A 81 -8.92 -1.09 3.71
C GLU A 81 -8.95 -2.54 3.22
N LYS A 82 -8.49 -3.44 4.09
CA LYS A 82 -8.57 -4.89 3.93
C LYS A 82 -9.31 -5.48 5.12
N TYR A 83 -10.23 -6.39 4.84
CA TYR A 83 -10.99 -7.13 5.83
C TYR A 83 -10.74 -8.63 5.66
N VAL A 84 -10.66 -9.36 6.77
CA VAL A 84 -10.67 -10.82 6.82
C VAL A 84 -11.88 -11.24 7.64
N PHE A 85 -12.61 -12.25 7.16
CA PHE A 85 -13.70 -12.82 7.92
C PHE A 85 -13.13 -13.75 9.00
N ASP A 86 -13.48 -13.49 10.26
CA ASP A 86 -13.15 -14.34 11.40
C ASP A 86 -14.35 -15.25 11.69
N ASP A 87 -14.19 -16.55 11.43
CA ASP A 87 -15.23 -17.56 11.64
C ASP A 87 -15.60 -17.73 13.12
N ILE A 88 -14.69 -17.39 14.05
CA ILE A 88 -14.93 -17.51 15.50
C ILE A 88 -15.82 -16.37 15.97
N GLN A 89 -15.54 -15.16 15.50
CA GLN A 89 -16.29 -13.96 15.86
C GLN A 89 -17.48 -13.71 14.93
N ASN A 90 -17.60 -14.49 13.85
CA ASN A 90 -18.60 -14.35 12.80
C ASN A 90 -18.67 -12.90 12.27
N ALA A 91 -17.50 -12.28 12.09
CA ALA A 91 -17.37 -10.86 11.80
C ALA A 91 -16.19 -10.57 10.85
N PHE A 92 -16.30 -9.48 10.08
CA PHE A 92 -15.20 -8.98 9.26
C PHE A 92 -14.25 -8.13 10.10
N LEU A 93 -13.04 -8.63 10.34
CA LEU A 93 -11.97 -7.92 11.02
C LEU A 93 -11.16 -7.08 10.03
N ARG A 94 -10.96 -5.80 10.35
CA ARG A 94 -10.08 -4.92 9.60
C ARG A 94 -8.62 -5.33 9.84
N LEU A 95 -7.91 -5.67 8.77
CA LEU A 95 -6.48 -5.91 8.85
C LEU A 95 -5.71 -4.59 8.88
N PRO A 96 -4.62 -4.51 9.67
CA PRO A 96 -3.69 -3.40 9.56
C PRO A 96 -3.02 -3.47 8.18
N VAL A 97 -3.37 -2.52 7.32
CA VAL A 97 -2.67 -2.29 6.06
C VAL A 97 -1.50 -1.37 6.40
N VAL A 98 -0.27 -1.80 6.14
CA VAL A 98 0.89 -0.90 6.23
C VAL A 98 0.84 0.01 5.00
N PRO A 99 0.58 1.32 5.15
CA PRO A 99 0.50 2.22 4.02
C PRO A 99 1.82 2.24 3.25
N SER A 100 1.74 2.35 1.92
CA SER A 100 2.87 2.81 1.14
C SER A 100 3.14 4.26 1.53
N ARG A 101 4.22 4.50 2.28
CA ARG A 101 4.62 5.85 2.73
C ARG A 101 4.90 6.84 1.59
N LEU A 102 4.85 6.42 0.33
CA LEU A 102 4.99 7.32 -0.82
C LEU A 102 3.94 8.45 -0.81
N SER A 103 2.76 8.17 -0.23
CA SER A 103 1.72 9.18 0.04
C SER A 103 2.10 10.11 1.21
N ASP A 104 2.61 9.56 2.31
CA ASP A 104 3.10 10.31 3.47
C ASP A 104 4.24 11.28 3.12
N TYR A 105 5.13 10.93 2.19
CA TYR A 105 6.23 11.80 1.75
C TYR A 105 5.75 13.03 0.99
N LYS A 106 4.67 12.91 0.21
CA LYS A 106 4.05 14.08 -0.45
C LYS A 106 3.44 15.03 0.58
N LEU A 107 2.81 14.47 1.62
CA LEU A 107 2.20 15.23 2.71
C LEU A 107 3.26 15.91 3.60
N ASP A 108 4.30 15.18 4.01
CA ASP A 108 5.39 15.70 4.84
C ASP A 108 6.16 16.82 4.11
N ARG A 109 6.36 16.67 2.79
CA ARG A 109 6.92 17.75 1.96
C ARG A 109 5.99 18.94 1.82
N TYR A 110 4.68 18.72 1.67
CA TYR A 110 3.69 19.82 1.65
C TYR A 110 3.78 20.67 2.92
N TYR A 111 3.79 20.04 4.09
CA TYR A 111 3.94 20.76 5.35
C TYR A 111 5.29 21.46 5.48
N ARG A 112 6.39 20.82 5.08
CA ARG A 112 7.71 21.50 5.06
C ARG A 112 7.77 22.69 4.10
N LEU A 113 7.10 22.62 2.94
CA LEU A 113 7.04 23.74 2.01
C LEU A 113 6.22 24.90 2.59
N LEU A 114 5.10 24.59 3.23
CA LEU A 114 4.28 25.59 3.93
C LEU A 114 5.01 26.24 5.11
N ASP A 115 5.79 25.47 5.86
CA ASP A 115 6.50 25.97 7.05
C ASP A 115 7.72 26.84 6.70
N ASN A 116 8.29 26.68 5.50
CA ASN A 116 9.56 27.32 5.13
C ASN A 116 9.46 28.31 3.95
N LEU A 117 8.29 28.50 3.34
CA LEU A 117 8.06 29.46 2.26
C LEU A 117 6.97 30.47 2.65
N ASP A 118 7.18 31.73 2.29
CA ASP A 118 6.15 32.76 2.44
C ASP A 118 5.01 32.49 1.44
N ILE A 119 3.78 32.80 1.82
CA ILE A 119 2.54 32.50 1.06
C ILE A 119 2.60 33.02 -0.38
N LYS A 120 3.36 34.09 -0.62
CA LYS A 120 3.52 34.73 -1.93
C LYS A 120 4.42 33.96 -2.89
N ASP A 121 5.26 33.09 -2.37
CA ASP A 121 6.25 32.31 -3.12
C ASP A 121 5.80 30.84 -3.33
N LEU A 122 4.61 30.49 -2.81
CA LEU A 122 4.01 29.17 -2.97
C LEU A 122 3.34 29.06 -4.34
N ASP A 123 3.87 28.16 -5.19
CA ASP A 123 3.22 27.75 -6.44
C ASP A 123 2.06 26.78 -6.14
N LEU A 124 0.87 27.35 -5.96
CA LEU A 124 -0.35 26.63 -5.59
C LEU A 124 -1.00 25.86 -6.75
N VAL A 125 -0.46 25.94 -7.96
CA VAL A 125 -1.09 25.34 -9.16
C VAL A 125 -0.87 23.81 -9.22
N HIS A 126 -0.04 23.25 -8.34
CA HIS A 126 0.47 21.86 -8.46
C HIS A 126 0.27 20.96 -7.24
N PHE A 127 -0.85 21.14 -6.51
CA PHE A 127 -1.35 20.17 -5.53
C PHE A 127 -2.49 19.31 -6.08
#